data_AF-A0A524NVL7-F1
#
_entry.id   AF-A0A524NVL7-F1
#
_cell.length_a   1.000
_cell.length_b   1.000
_cell.length_c   1.000
_cell.angle_alpha   90.00
_cell.angle_beta   90.00
_cell.angle_gamma   90.00
#
_symmetry.space_group_name_H-M   'P 1'
#
loop_
_entity.id
_entity.type
_entity.pdbx_description
1 polymer ?
#
loop_
_entity_poly.entity_id
_entity_poly.type
_entity_poly.pdbx_seq_one_letter_code
_entity_poly.pdbx_strand_id
1 'polypeptide(L)'
;MKYGGVVGATVILCLFPYLVEAHSPGALDSYGCHDDKRYGTYHCHRGNYQTIEFPSKSAMLKAMQGGVAPGQAKLEAESEVPKRESLLGPLIGERQTDQRAASTSEVIVPQGVERRLEVLKDLRDNGLISESEYNEKKKEILGTL
;
A
#
# COMPACT_ATOMS: atom_id res chain seq x y z
N MET A 1 51.51 -12.33 -46.94
CA MET A 1 50.87 -12.08 -45.64
C MET A 1 49.52 -11.44 -45.88
N LYS A 2 48.42 -12.17 -45.60
CA LYS A 2 47.04 -11.77 -45.93
C LYS A 2 46.32 -11.42 -44.62
N TYR A 3 46.45 -10.18 -44.14
CA TYR A 3 45.74 -9.68 -42.94
C TYR A 3 44.63 -8.68 -43.30
N GLY A 4 44.01 -8.82 -44.48
CA GLY A 4 43.03 -7.86 -45.00
C GLY A 4 41.56 -8.21 -44.81
N GLY A 5 41.22 -9.28 -44.07
CA GLY A 5 39.84 -9.78 -43.99
C GLY A 5 39.22 -9.80 -42.59
N VAL A 6 40.00 -9.62 -41.53
CA VAL A 6 39.52 -9.87 -40.14
C VAL A 6 39.22 -8.58 -39.37
N VAL A 7 39.72 -7.43 -39.84
CA VAL A 7 39.57 -6.14 -39.13
C VAL A 7 38.16 -5.54 -39.31
N GLY A 8 37.44 -5.91 -40.37
CA GLY A 8 36.08 -5.40 -40.63
C GLY A 8 34.98 -6.08 -39.80
N ALA A 9 35.20 -7.30 -39.34
CA ALA A 9 34.17 -8.10 -38.65
C ALA A 9 34.08 -7.81 -37.14
N THR A 10 35.10 -7.20 -36.53
CA THR A 10 35.14 -6.94 -35.09
C THR A 10 34.49 -5.61 -34.68
N VAL A 11 34.32 -4.64 -35.60
CA VAL A 11 33.74 -3.32 -35.29
C VAL A 11 32.20 -3.34 -35.24
N ILE A 12 31.56 -4.27 -35.94
CA ILE A 12 30.08 -4.34 -36.03
C ILE A 12 29.44 -4.95 -34.77
N LEU A 13 30.21 -5.63 -33.92
CA LEU A 13 29.69 -6.27 -32.70
C LEU A 13 29.55 -5.32 -31.49
N CYS A 14 30.00 -4.06 -31.60
CA CYS A 14 29.93 -3.08 -30.50
C CYS A 14 28.75 -2.09 -30.62
N LEU A 15 27.90 -2.23 -31.63
CA LEU A 15 26.73 -1.36 -31.88
C LEU A 15 25.39 -2.01 -31.49
N PHE A 16 25.40 -3.04 -30.63
CA PHE A 16 24.19 -3.51 -29.98
C PHE A 16 24.03 -2.74 -28.67
N PRO A 17 23.20 -1.67 -28.62
CA PRO A 17 22.85 -1.10 -27.34
C PRO A 17 22.10 -2.19 -26.58
N TYR A 18 22.64 -2.54 -25.42
CA TYR A 18 21.99 -3.36 -24.42
C TYR A 18 20.59 -2.79 -24.18
N LEU A 19 19.58 -3.47 -24.73
CA LEU A 19 18.18 -3.30 -24.36
C LEU A 19 18.05 -3.80 -22.91
N VAL A 20 18.48 -2.95 -21.98
CA VAL A 20 18.20 -3.13 -20.56
C VAL A 20 16.74 -2.75 -20.40
N GLU A 21 15.88 -3.76 -20.49
CA GLU A 21 14.47 -3.66 -20.12
C GLU A 21 14.42 -3.27 -18.64
N ALA A 22 14.26 -1.98 -18.38
CA ALA A 22 14.05 -1.49 -17.02
C ALA A 22 12.76 -2.14 -16.53
N HIS A 23 12.86 -2.99 -15.50
CA HIS A 23 11.72 -3.66 -14.88
C HIS A 23 10.62 -2.64 -14.65
N SER A 24 9.52 -2.82 -15.37
CA SER A 24 8.36 -1.96 -15.17
C SER A 24 7.90 -2.15 -13.73
N PRO A 25 7.59 -1.06 -13.01
CA PRO A 25 6.87 -1.19 -11.75
C PRO A 25 5.62 -2.01 -12.05
N GLY A 26 5.28 -2.95 -11.16
CA GLY A 26 4.15 -3.84 -11.33
C GLY A 26 2.83 -3.08 -11.57
N ALA A 27 1.73 -3.81 -11.72
CA ALA A 27 0.43 -3.19 -11.99
C ALA A 27 0.12 -2.07 -10.97
N LEU A 28 0.06 -0.83 -11.47
CA LEU A 28 -0.34 0.34 -10.70
C LEU A 28 -1.87 0.37 -10.61
N ASP A 29 -2.38 0.92 -9.52
CA ASP A 29 -3.81 1.17 -9.36
C ASP A 29 -4.26 2.49 -10.00
N SER A 30 -5.53 2.85 -9.81
CA SER A 30 -6.12 4.07 -10.37
C SER A 30 -5.44 5.37 -9.93
N TYR A 31 -4.72 5.35 -8.80
CA TYR A 31 -3.96 6.49 -8.29
C TYR A 31 -2.55 6.56 -8.89
N GLY A 32 -2.13 5.53 -9.64
CA GLY A 32 -0.78 5.43 -10.17
C GLY A 32 0.22 4.89 -9.14
N CYS A 33 -0.26 4.19 -8.12
CA CYS A 33 0.53 3.66 -7.01
C CYS A 33 0.35 2.14 -6.88
N HIS A 34 1.19 1.46 -6.12
CA HIS A 34 1.08 0.03 -5.85
C HIS A 34 1.52 -0.33 -4.43
N ASP A 35 0.93 -1.40 -3.88
CA ASP A 35 1.35 -1.99 -2.62
C ASP A 35 2.61 -2.84 -2.81
N ASP A 36 3.64 -2.57 -2.00
CA ASP A 36 4.79 -3.44 -1.82
C ASP A 36 4.50 -4.43 -0.69
N LYS A 37 4.19 -5.67 -1.07
CA LYS A 37 3.89 -6.75 -0.13
C LYS A 37 5.09 -7.20 0.71
N ARG A 38 6.32 -6.85 0.30
CA ARG A 38 7.54 -7.24 1.01
C ARG A 38 7.77 -6.36 2.23
N TYR A 39 7.52 -5.06 2.10
CA TYR A 39 7.76 -4.07 3.15
C TYR A 39 6.47 -3.53 3.78
N GLY A 40 5.32 -3.79 3.16
CA GLY A 40 4.03 -3.29 3.63
C GLY A 40 3.81 -1.81 3.31
N THR A 41 4.54 -1.28 2.33
CA THR A 41 4.56 0.14 1.95
C THR A 41 3.79 0.35 0.65
N TYR A 42 3.43 1.59 0.33
CA TYR A 42 2.60 1.95 -0.81
C TYR A 42 3.31 3.02 -1.66
N HIS A 43 3.69 2.65 -2.88
CA HIS A 43 4.59 3.43 -3.70
C HIS A 43 3.90 4.03 -4.91
N CYS A 44 4.07 5.33 -5.13
CA CYS A 44 3.47 6.04 -6.22
C CYS A 44 4.46 6.29 -7.37
N HIS A 45 4.11 5.87 -8.58
CA HIS A 45 4.92 6.05 -9.80
C HIS A 45 4.33 7.08 -10.76
N ARG A 46 3.05 7.45 -10.59
CA ARG A 46 2.35 8.45 -11.40
C ARG A 46 1.51 9.38 -10.51
N GLY A 47 1.09 10.52 -11.07
CA GLY A 47 0.27 11.51 -10.37
C GLY A 47 1.08 12.46 -9.49
N ASN A 48 0.38 13.22 -8.64
CA ASN A 48 0.99 14.27 -7.82
C ASN A 48 2.02 13.74 -6.81
N TYR A 49 1.87 12.50 -6.35
CA TYR A 49 2.77 11.88 -5.38
C TYR A 49 3.81 10.95 -6.03
N GLN A 50 4.16 11.17 -7.30
CA GLN A 50 5.19 10.38 -7.98
C GLN A 50 6.49 10.37 -7.18
N THR A 51 7.12 9.19 -7.08
CA THR A 51 8.35 8.89 -6.31
C THR A 51 8.21 8.93 -4.79
N ILE A 52 6.98 9.07 -4.26
CA ILE A 52 6.72 9.04 -2.81
C ILE A 52 6.27 7.66 -2.39
N GLU A 53 6.78 7.24 -1.24
CA GLU A 53 6.38 6.08 -0.48
C GLU A 53 5.49 6.51 0.69
N PHE A 54 4.39 5.79 0.88
CA PHE A 54 3.52 5.92 2.03
C PHE A 54 3.53 4.62 2.84
N PRO A 55 3.27 4.67 4.14
CA PRO A 55 3.15 3.46 4.96
C PRO A 55 1.92 2.62 4.58
N SER A 56 0.94 3.21 3.90
CA SER A 56 -0.24 2.51 3.40
C SER A 56 -1.00 3.36 2.39
N LYS A 57 -1.89 2.72 1.63
CA LYS A 57 -2.84 3.42 0.75
C LYS A 57 -3.71 4.44 1.49
N SER A 58 -4.15 4.13 2.72
CA SER A 58 -4.96 5.06 3.50
C SER A 58 -4.18 6.31 3.93
N ALA A 59 -2.88 6.17 4.22
CA ALA A 59 -2.01 7.31 4.51
C ALA A 59 -1.88 8.25 3.30
N MET A 60 -1.72 7.69 2.09
CA MET A 60 -1.73 8.48 0.85
C MET A 60 -3.08 9.19 0.66
N LEU A 61 -4.21 8.50 0.89
CA LEU A 61 -5.54 9.11 0.76
C LEU A 61 -5.76 10.24 1.77
N LYS A 62 -5.25 10.10 2.99
CA LYS A 62 -5.29 11.15 4.01
C LYS A 62 -4.47 12.37 3.58
N ALA A 63 -3.28 12.17 3.01
CA ALA A 63 -2.46 13.25 2.47
C ALA A 63 -3.17 13.98 1.31
N MET A 64 -3.85 13.23 0.43
CA MET A 64 -4.68 13.80 -0.64
C MET A 64 -5.84 14.65 -0.10
N GLN A 65 -6.58 14.12 0.88
CA GLN A 65 -7.72 14.81 1.49
C GLN A 65 -7.29 16.05 2.29
N GLY A 66 -6.13 15.97 2.95
CA GLY A 66 -5.53 17.08 3.70
C GLY A 66 -4.88 18.15 2.82
N GLY A 67 -4.83 17.96 1.49
CA GLY A 67 -4.18 18.88 0.57
C GLY A 67 -2.66 18.97 0.77
N VAL A 68 -2.05 17.93 1.35
CA VAL A 68 -0.62 17.92 1.66
C VAL A 68 0.17 17.82 0.37
N ALA A 69 1.06 18.79 0.15
CA ALA A 69 1.90 18.79 -1.03
C ALA A 69 2.88 17.60 -1.00
N PRO A 70 3.31 17.08 -2.17
CA PRO A 70 4.20 15.92 -2.26
C PRO A 70 5.49 16.08 -1.43
N GLY A 71 6.08 17.27 -1.43
CA GLY A 71 7.29 17.56 -0.66
C GLY A 71 7.12 17.52 0.86
N GLN A 72 5.89 17.72 1.36
CA GLN A 72 5.57 17.64 2.80
C GLN A 72 5.18 16.21 3.20
N ALA A 73 4.48 15.48 2.32
CA ALA A 73 4.10 14.09 2.57
C ALA A 73 5.31 13.17 2.79
N LYS A 74 6.44 13.44 2.13
CA LYS A 74 7.70 12.72 2.36
C LYS A 74 8.23 12.91 3.79
N LEU A 75 8.18 14.14 4.30
CA LEU A 75 8.66 14.49 5.65
C LEU A 75 7.75 13.91 6.74
N GLU A 76 6.44 13.89 6.51
CA GLU A 76 5.47 13.32 7.47
C GLU A 76 5.52 11.78 7.47
N ALA A 77 5.74 11.13 6.31
CA ALA A 77 5.95 9.69 6.23
C ALA A 77 7.21 9.24 6.98
N GLU A 78 8.28 10.04 6.96
CA GLU A 78 9.50 9.79 7.74
C GLU A 78 9.29 10.03 9.25
N SER A 79 8.32 10.88 9.65
CA SER A 79 8.02 11.18 11.05
C SER A 79 7.04 10.18 11.71
N GLU A 80 6.21 9.48 10.94
CA GLU A 80 5.30 8.43 11.44
C GLU A 80 5.92 7.02 11.43
N VAL A 81 7.20 6.86 11.01
CA VAL A 81 7.94 5.61 11.25
C VAL A 81 8.11 5.48 12.76
N PRO A 82 7.52 4.47 13.43
CA PRO A 82 7.82 4.21 14.82
C PRO A 82 9.32 3.91 14.87
N LYS A 83 10.07 4.84 15.45
CA LYS A 83 11.44 4.67 15.88
C LYS A 83 11.48 3.33 16.60
N ARG A 84 11.96 2.28 15.93
CA ARG A 84 12.33 1.01 16.57
C ARG A 84 13.51 1.36 17.47
N GLU A 85 13.22 1.93 18.63
CA GLU A 85 14.16 2.01 19.73
C GLU A 85 14.48 0.58 20.12
N SER A 86 15.65 0.17 19.64
CA SER A 86 16.69 -0.56 20.35
C SER A 86 16.23 -1.79 21.14
N LEU A 87 16.81 -2.91 20.73
CA LEU A 87 16.65 -4.29 21.17
C LEU A 87 16.85 -4.60 22.68
N LEU A 88 16.83 -3.64 23.60
CA LEU A 88 16.82 -3.90 25.05
C LEU A 88 16.09 -2.78 25.81
N GLY A 89 14.89 -3.08 26.33
CA GLY A 89 14.17 -2.26 27.31
C GLY A 89 13.60 -3.13 28.44
N PRO A 90 13.52 -2.64 29.70
CA PRO A 90 13.36 -3.48 30.88
C PRO A 90 11.93 -3.98 31.06
N LEU A 91 11.81 -5.24 31.51
CA LEU A 91 10.57 -5.82 32.01
C LEU A 91 10.13 -5.12 33.30
N ILE A 92 9.35 -4.04 33.19
CA ILE A 92 8.61 -3.51 34.33
C ILE A 92 7.22 -3.12 33.83
N GLY A 93 6.23 -3.88 34.30
CA GLY A 93 4.83 -3.58 34.02
C GLY A 93 4.41 -2.33 34.75
N GLU A 94 3.72 -1.45 34.04
CA GLU A 94 2.84 -0.48 34.68
C GLU A 94 1.45 -0.55 34.05
N ARG A 95 0.56 -1.03 34.90
CA ARG A 95 -0.88 -0.99 34.80
C ARG A 95 -1.29 0.48 34.96
N GLN A 96 -1.74 1.12 33.90
CA GLN A 96 -2.46 2.39 34.01
C GLN A 96 -3.89 2.20 33.54
N THR A 97 -4.73 1.99 34.55
CA THR A 97 -6.16 2.23 34.50
C THR A 97 -6.37 3.72 34.24
N ASP A 98 -7.22 4.06 33.28
CA ASP A 98 -8.39 4.91 33.46
C ASP A 98 -8.89 5.44 32.12
N GLN A 99 -9.95 4.82 31.61
CA GLN A 99 -11.17 5.54 31.22
C GLN A 99 -12.26 4.54 30.87
N ARG A 100 -13.22 4.44 31.79
CA ARG A 100 -14.47 3.72 31.65
C ARG A 100 -15.54 4.71 31.21
N ALA A 101 -16.32 4.28 30.22
CA ALA A 101 -17.76 4.49 30.06
C ALA A 101 -18.19 5.21 28.76
N ALA A 102 -18.28 4.44 27.68
CA ALA A 102 -19.49 4.44 26.86
C ALA A 102 -19.70 3.04 26.28
N SER A 103 -20.76 2.42 26.76
CA SER A 103 -21.23 1.09 26.40
C SER A 103 -21.68 1.04 24.94
N THR A 104 -20.92 0.34 24.11
CA THR A 104 -21.46 -0.47 23.02
C THR A 104 -20.58 -1.69 22.92
N SER A 105 -21.16 -2.88 22.87
CA SER A 105 -20.44 -4.12 22.55
C SER A 105 -19.75 -3.94 21.21
N GLU A 106 -18.50 -3.47 21.24
CA GLU A 106 -17.63 -3.41 20.09
C GLU A 106 -17.26 -4.85 19.80
N VAL A 107 -18.06 -5.46 18.93
CA VAL A 107 -17.68 -6.69 18.25
C VAL A 107 -16.32 -6.38 17.65
N ILE A 108 -15.27 -6.95 18.24
CA ILE A 108 -13.91 -6.88 17.71
C ILE A 108 -13.99 -7.61 16.38
N VAL A 109 -14.25 -6.85 15.32
CA VAL A 109 -14.24 -7.37 13.97
C VAL A 109 -12.76 -7.61 13.64
N PRO A 110 -12.36 -8.83 13.27
CA PRO A 110 -10.98 -9.12 12.89
C PRO A 110 -10.76 -8.68 11.45
N GLN A 111 -9.62 -8.02 11.16
CA GLN A 111 -9.23 -7.33 9.91
C GLN A 111 -9.65 -7.96 8.56
N GLY A 112 -9.91 -9.26 8.51
CA GLY A 112 -10.41 -9.96 7.31
C GLY A 112 -11.92 -9.77 7.06
N VAL A 113 -12.68 -9.40 8.08
CA VAL A 113 -14.15 -9.28 8.04
C VAL A 113 -14.56 -7.88 7.56
N GLU A 114 -13.81 -6.84 7.91
CA GLU A 114 -13.99 -5.46 7.44
C GLU A 114 -13.87 -5.37 5.93
N ARG A 115 -12.87 -6.04 5.34
CA ARG A 115 -12.69 -6.06 3.88
C ARG A 115 -13.90 -6.68 3.17
N ARG A 116 -14.50 -7.73 3.75
CA ARG A 116 -15.72 -8.36 3.20
C ARG A 116 -16.93 -7.45 3.36
N LEU A 117 -17.03 -6.71 4.48
CA LEU A 117 -18.09 -5.72 4.71
C LEU A 117 -17.99 -4.51 3.76
N GLU A 118 -16.77 -4.08 3.43
CA GLU A 118 -16.51 -2.97 2.50
C GLU A 118 -16.93 -3.33 1.07
N VAL A 119 -16.51 -4.50 0.56
CA VAL A 119 -16.96 -4.99 -0.76
C VAL A 119 -18.47 -5.13 -0.81
N LEU A 120 -19.10 -5.64 0.25
CA LEU A 120 -20.55 -5.79 0.30
C LEU A 120 -21.27 -4.43 0.26
N LYS A 121 -20.70 -3.40 0.91
CA LYS A 121 -21.22 -2.04 0.88
C LYS A 121 -21.12 -1.44 -0.52
N ASP A 122 -19.99 -1.64 -1.20
CA ASP A 122 -19.79 -1.14 -2.57
C ASP A 122 -20.78 -1.76 -3.56
N LEU A 123 -21.06 -3.07 -3.45
CA LEU A 123 -22.06 -3.74 -4.29
C LEU A 123 -23.46 -3.15 -4.13
N ARG A 124 -23.85 -2.81 -2.89
CA ARG A 124 -25.14 -2.17 -2.61
C ARG A 124 -25.19 -0.75 -3.15
N ASP A 125 -24.13 0.04 -2.95
CA ASP A 125 -24.07 1.43 -3.39
C ASP A 125 -24.07 1.55 -4.92
N ASN A 126 -23.57 0.53 -5.63
CA ASN A 126 -23.67 0.40 -7.08
C ASN A 126 -24.98 -0.24 -7.57
N GLY A 127 -25.92 -0.59 -6.68
CA GLY A 127 -27.20 -1.20 -7.02
C GLY A 127 -27.10 -2.64 -7.55
N LEU A 128 -25.97 -3.32 -7.35
CA LEU A 128 -25.75 -4.70 -7.77
C LEU A 128 -26.45 -5.71 -6.85
N ILE A 129 -26.76 -5.28 -5.62
CA ILE A 129 -27.53 -6.06 -4.64
C ILE A 129 -28.60 -5.19 -3.98
N SER A 130 -29.70 -5.83 -3.59
CA SER A 130 -30.77 -5.18 -2.84
C SER A 130 -30.37 -4.91 -1.38
N GLU A 131 -31.05 -3.97 -0.72
CA GLU A 131 -30.88 -3.72 0.73
C GLU A 131 -31.12 -4.99 1.58
N SER A 132 -32.04 -5.86 1.15
CA SER A 132 -32.29 -7.16 1.79
C SER A 132 -31.07 -8.09 1.68
N GLU A 133 -30.48 -8.22 0.50
CA GLU A 133 -29.30 -9.08 0.27
C GLU A 133 -28.07 -8.55 1.00
N TYR A 134 -27.89 -7.23 1.06
CA TYR A 134 -26.84 -6.59 1.85
C TYR A 134 -26.95 -6.97 3.33
N ASN A 135 -28.15 -6.86 3.90
CA ASN A 135 -28.35 -7.13 5.33
C ASN A 135 -28.19 -8.62 5.68
N GLU A 136 -28.60 -9.52 4.80
CA GLU A 136 -28.44 -10.97 4.99
C GLU A 136 -26.96 -11.37 4.96
N LYS A 137 -26.22 -10.96 3.92
CA LYS A 137 -24.76 -11.22 3.81
C LYS A 137 -23.96 -10.55 4.92
N LYS A 138 -24.37 -9.36 5.36
CA LYS A 138 -23.74 -8.67 6.50
C LYS A 138 -23.89 -9.48 7.80
N LYS A 139 -25.07 -10.07 8.04
CA LYS A 139 -25.30 -10.94 9.20
C LYS A 139 -24.48 -12.22 9.12
N GLU A 140 -24.38 -12.84 7.94
CA GLU A 140 -23.55 -14.04 7.75
C GLU A 140 -22.08 -13.74 8.07
N ILE A 141 -21.55 -12.64 7.54
CA ILE A 141 -20.17 -12.20 7.75
C ILE A 141 -19.88 -11.91 9.24
N LEU A 142 -20.82 -11.28 9.95
CA LEU A 142 -20.69 -10.98 11.38
C LEU A 142 -20.98 -12.17 12.30
N GLY A 143 -21.81 -13.12 11.87
CA GLY A 143 -22.15 -14.34 12.59
C GLY A 143 -21.14 -15.48 12.43
N THR A 144 -20.10 -15.28 11.62
CA THR A 144 -18.96 -16.21 11.48
C THR A 144 -17.85 -15.93 12.53
N LEU A 145 -18.12 -15.04 13.50
CA LEU A 145 -17.24 -14.72 14.65
C LEU A 145 -17.63 -15.54 15.88
#